data_AF-A0A0M1IZK9-F1
#
_entry.id   AF-A0A0M1IZK9-F1
#
_cell.length_a   1.000
_cell.length_b   1.000
_cell.length_c   1.000
_cell.angle_alpha   90.00
_cell.angle_beta   90.00
_cell.angle_gamma   90.00
#
_symmetry.space_group_name_H-M   'P 1'
#
loop_
_entity.id
_entity.type
_entity.pdbx_description
1 polymer ?
#
loop_
_entity_poly.entity_id
_entity_poly.type
_entity_poly.pdbx_seq_one_letter_code
_entity_poly.pdbx_strand_id
1 'polypeptide(L)'
;MNELLFPILSLGGLGLLFGVLLGYAAKKFAVEVDPKVPLIRDSLPGANCGGCGYAGCDAYAQAVAEGAAPANACTVGGAGVASKVAEIMGVSIDESEPLKAYVQCNGTCDKAKQRGEYYGTMDCQQASVVPGGASKSCQYGCLGLGSCVKACAFDAIHVTEGGIAEVDPEKCVGCGACVKACPRAVIDLKPLSAVIRVACNSKDTLKAVKDICQVGCMTCRLCERTCPVKAITMENNLPVVDKEKCVKCMACVKKCPTNALIAYGKDIKIKEEKPAN
;
A
#
# COMPACT_ATOMS: atom_id res chain seq x y z
N MET A 1 -10.22 -71.50 -11.60
CA MET A 1 -10.67 -70.76 -10.40
C MET A 1 -9.51 -70.05 -9.69
N ASN A 2 -8.33 -70.67 -9.57
CA ASN A 2 -7.15 -70.05 -8.95
C ASN A 2 -6.58 -68.83 -9.69
N GLU A 3 -6.63 -68.79 -11.02
CA GLU A 3 -6.15 -67.66 -11.87
C GLU A 3 -6.78 -66.31 -11.52
N LEU A 4 -8.05 -66.29 -11.10
CA LEU A 4 -8.78 -65.07 -10.69
C LEU A 4 -8.71 -64.82 -9.19
N LEU A 5 -8.43 -65.85 -8.39
CA LEU A 5 -8.41 -65.74 -6.93
C LEU A 5 -7.19 -64.95 -6.43
N PHE A 6 -6.01 -65.20 -7.02
CA PHE A 6 -4.77 -64.53 -6.61
C PHE A 6 -4.75 -63.02 -6.88
N PRO A 7 -5.19 -62.52 -8.06
CA PRO A 7 -5.30 -61.08 -8.29
C PRO A 7 -6.29 -60.39 -7.36
N ILE A 8 -7.45 -61.01 -7.09
CA ILE A 8 -8.46 -60.45 -6.18
C ILE A 8 -7.93 -60.35 -4.76
N LEU A 9 -7.25 -61.41 -4.27
CA LEU A 9 -6.64 -61.41 -2.95
C LEU A 9 -5.48 -60.42 -2.84
N SER A 10 -4.64 -60.28 -3.87
CA SER A 10 -3.50 -59.35 -3.82
C SER A 10 -3.96 -57.88 -3.84
N LEU A 11 -4.87 -57.52 -4.75
CA LEU A 11 -5.45 -56.17 -4.83
C LEU A 11 -6.28 -55.84 -3.58
N GLY A 12 -7.10 -56.77 -3.10
CA GLY A 12 -7.88 -56.60 -1.88
C GLY A 12 -7.01 -56.45 -0.64
N GLY A 13 -5.95 -57.26 -0.52
CA GLY A 13 -5.00 -57.18 0.60
C GLY A 13 -4.21 -55.88 0.61
N LEU A 14 -3.70 -55.43 -0.55
CA LEU A 14 -3.03 -54.14 -0.69
C LEU A 14 -3.97 -52.96 -0.39
N GLY A 15 -5.22 -53.02 -0.88
CA GLY A 15 -6.22 -52.00 -0.60
C GLY A 15 -6.55 -51.89 0.88
N LEU A 16 -6.72 -53.02 1.57
CA LEU A 16 -6.95 -53.05 3.02
C LEU A 16 -5.74 -52.53 3.80
N LEU A 17 -4.53 -52.96 3.42
CA LEU A 17 -3.28 -52.52 4.03
C LEU A 17 -3.12 -51.00 3.92
N PHE A 18 -3.23 -50.45 2.71
CA PHE A 18 -3.09 -49.00 2.50
C PHE A 18 -4.23 -48.21 3.13
N GLY A 19 -5.46 -48.73 3.12
CA GLY A 19 -6.59 -48.09 3.80
C GLY A 19 -6.38 -47.97 5.30
N VAL A 20 -5.89 -49.03 5.95
CA VAL A 20 -5.55 -49.01 7.39
C VAL A 20 -4.39 -48.07 7.67
N LEU A 21 -3.33 -48.10 6.85
CA LEU A 21 -2.17 -47.22 6.99
C LEU A 21 -2.55 -45.73 6.85
N LEU A 22 -3.33 -45.39 5.82
CA LEU A 22 -3.80 -44.02 5.59
C LEU A 22 -4.77 -43.56 6.67
N GLY A 23 -5.68 -44.44 7.12
CA GLY A 23 -6.60 -44.13 8.22
C GLY A 23 -5.86 -43.89 9.54
N TYR A 24 -4.84 -44.70 9.84
CA TYR A 24 -3.98 -44.49 11.00
C TYR A 24 -3.19 -43.19 10.89
N ALA A 25 -2.56 -42.93 9.73
CA ALA A 25 -1.82 -41.70 9.50
C ALA A 25 -2.73 -40.46 9.62
N ALA A 26 -3.91 -40.48 8.99
CA ALA A 26 -4.87 -39.38 9.06
C ALA A 26 -5.28 -39.07 10.51
N LYS A 27 -5.48 -40.09 11.36
CA LYS A 27 -5.85 -39.90 12.77
C LYS A 27 -4.65 -39.51 13.64
N LYS A 28 -3.46 -40.05 13.36
CA LYS A 28 -2.23 -39.78 14.13
C LYS A 28 -1.67 -38.38 13.87
N PHE A 29 -1.85 -37.87 12.65
CA PHE A 29 -1.40 -36.54 12.22
C PHE A 29 -2.55 -35.52 12.12
N ALA A 30 -3.75 -35.86 12.60
CA ALA A 30 -4.83 -34.90 12.72
C ALA A 30 -4.41 -33.78 13.68
N VAL A 31 -4.30 -32.57 13.16
CA VAL A 31 -4.03 -31.38 13.96
C VAL A 31 -5.37 -30.85 14.46
N GLU A 32 -5.49 -30.64 15.78
CA GLU A 32 -6.64 -29.94 16.34
C GLU A 32 -6.61 -28.49 15.87
N VAL A 33 -7.51 -28.15 14.95
CA VAL A 33 -7.70 -26.77 14.49
C VAL A 33 -8.62 -26.10 15.50
N ASP A 34 -8.17 -24.99 16.09
CA ASP A 34 -9.02 -24.17 16.95
C ASP A 34 -10.31 -23.83 16.17
N PRO A 35 -11.51 -24.12 16.72
CA PRO A 35 -12.79 -23.87 16.04
C PRO A 35 -13.00 -22.41 15.64
N LYS A 36 -12.24 -21.46 16.23
CA LYS A 36 -12.26 -20.05 15.83
C LYS A 36 -11.60 -19.79 14.47
N VAL A 37 -10.59 -20.57 14.08
CA VAL A 37 -9.85 -20.35 12.81
C VAL A 37 -10.79 -20.36 11.59
N PRO A 38 -11.64 -21.39 11.37
CA PRO A 38 -12.56 -21.37 10.24
C PRO A 38 -13.58 -20.22 10.32
N LEU A 39 -14.10 -19.90 11.52
CA LEU A 39 -15.03 -18.78 11.70
C LEU A 39 -14.41 -17.43 11.33
N ILE A 40 -13.17 -17.20 11.75
CA ILE A 40 -12.42 -16.00 11.39
C ILE A 40 -12.16 -16.02 9.89
N ARG A 41 -11.72 -17.15 9.33
CA ARG A 41 -11.39 -17.30 7.91
C ARG A 41 -12.57 -17.00 6.99
N ASP A 42 -13.77 -17.42 7.35
CA ASP A 42 -15.02 -17.17 6.62
C ASP A 42 -15.46 -15.70 6.71
N SER A 43 -15.03 -15.00 7.75
CA SER A 43 -15.25 -13.55 7.89
C SER A 43 -14.30 -12.72 7.01
N LEU A 44 -13.21 -13.31 6.50
CA LEU A 44 -12.23 -12.61 5.67
C LEU A 44 -12.63 -12.57 4.19
N PRO A 45 -12.16 -11.57 3.41
CA PRO A 45 -12.45 -11.47 1.98
C PRO A 45 -11.89 -12.61 1.11
N GLY A 46 -11.06 -13.51 1.64
CA GLY A 46 -10.45 -14.61 0.90
C GLY A 46 -9.43 -14.19 -0.18
N ALA A 47 -9.07 -12.91 -0.26
CA ALA A 47 -8.25 -12.35 -1.34
C ALA A 47 -6.76 -12.74 -1.29
N ASN A 48 -6.26 -13.27 -0.17
CA ASN A 48 -4.86 -13.69 0.02
C ASN A 48 -3.80 -12.65 -0.43
N CYS A 49 -4.11 -11.36 -0.30
CA CYS A 49 -3.30 -10.27 -0.85
C CYS A 49 -2.06 -9.90 -0.02
N GLY A 50 -1.96 -10.40 1.21
CA GLY A 50 -0.88 -10.08 2.16
C GLY A 50 -0.88 -8.65 2.70
N GLY A 51 -1.94 -7.86 2.44
CA GLY A 51 -2.03 -6.46 2.89
C GLY A 51 -2.06 -6.28 4.41
N CYS A 52 -2.33 -7.32 5.19
CA CYS A 52 -2.26 -7.34 6.65
C CYS A 52 -0.90 -7.80 7.20
N GLY A 53 0.08 -8.13 6.34
CA GLY A 53 1.40 -8.62 6.74
C GLY A 53 1.53 -10.15 6.88
N TYR A 54 0.43 -10.90 6.70
CA TYR A 54 0.41 -12.37 6.75
C TYR A 54 0.40 -12.98 5.36
N ALA A 55 0.88 -14.21 5.21
CA ALA A 55 1.01 -14.89 3.91
C ALA A 55 -0.32 -15.10 3.18
N GLY A 56 -1.44 -15.11 3.90
CA GLY A 56 -2.78 -15.30 3.34
C GLY A 56 -3.86 -15.14 4.41
N CYS A 57 -5.12 -15.29 3.99
CA CYS A 57 -6.27 -15.21 4.87
C CYS A 57 -6.25 -16.33 5.93
N ASP A 58 -5.83 -17.53 5.57
CA ASP A 58 -5.72 -18.66 6.51
C ASP A 58 -4.64 -18.43 7.57
N ALA A 59 -3.47 -17.93 7.14
CA ALA A 59 -2.37 -17.58 8.05
C ALA A 59 -2.76 -16.44 9.01
N TYR A 60 -3.50 -15.44 8.52
CA TYR A 60 -4.04 -14.38 9.37
C TYR A 60 -5.09 -14.92 10.34
N ALA A 61 -6.03 -15.74 9.87
CA ALA A 61 -7.08 -16.31 10.71
C ALA A 61 -6.50 -17.16 11.86
N GLN A 62 -5.48 -17.98 11.56
CA GLN A 62 -4.75 -18.74 12.56
C GLN A 62 -4.05 -17.82 13.57
N ALA A 63 -3.30 -16.82 13.08
CA ALA A 63 -2.59 -15.90 13.97
C ALA A 63 -3.53 -15.09 14.87
N VAL A 64 -4.73 -14.73 14.39
CA VAL A 64 -5.74 -14.07 15.23
C VAL A 64 -6.29 -15.04 16.28
N ALA A 65 -6.64 -16.28 15.91
CA ALA A 65 -7.13 -17.28 16.86
C ALA A 65 -6.12 -17.55 17.99
N GLU A 66 -4.83 -17.58 17.66
CA GLU A 66 -3.72 -17.76 18.60
C GLU A 66 -3.39 -16.48 19.41
N GLY A 67 -4.05 -15.34 19.13
CA GLY A 67 -3.79 -14.06 19.78
C GLY A 67 -2.48 -13.37 19.35
N ALA A 68 -1.82 -13.89 18.31
CA ALA A 68 -0.58 -13.34 17.74
C ALA A 68 -0.83 -12.20 16.73
N ALA A 69 -2.09 -11.95 16.35
CA ALA A 69 -2.48 -10.90 15.41
C ALA A 69 -3.67 -10.08 15.95
N PRO A 70 -3.70 -8.76 15.74
CA PRO A 70 -4.85 -7.94 16.10
C PRO A 70 -6.04 -8.22 15.16
N ALA A 71 -7.26 -8.23 15.70
CA ALA A 71 -8.48 -8.55 14.96
C ALA A 71 -8.83 -7.56 13.82
N ASN A 72 -8.29 -6.34 13.86
CA ASN A 72 -8.52 -5.27 12.88
C ASN A 72 -7.41 -5.12 11.82
N ALA A 73 -6.48 -6.06 11.68
CA ALA A 73 -5.38 -5.93 10.71
C ALA A 73 -5.80 -6.14 9.24
N CYS A 74 -6.99 -6.68 8.96
CA CYS A 74 -7.46 -6.89 7.59
C CYS A 74 -7.78 -5.55 6.89
N THR A 75 -6.82 -5.00 6.14
CA THR A 75 -6.98 -3.73 5.41
C THR A 75 -8.06 -3.78 4.34
N VAL A 76 -8.19 -4.90 3.63
CA VAL A 76 -9.21 -5.09 2.57
C VAL A 76 -10.61 -5.21 3.15
N GLY A 77 -10.76 -5.94 4.26
CA GLY A 77 -12.04 -6.14 4.93
C GLY A 77 -12.52 -4.94 5.75
N GLY A 78 -11.57 -4.09 6.18
CA GLY A 78 -11.83 -2.88 6.92
C GLY A 78 -12.61 -3.13 8.22
N ALA A 79 -13.35 -2.11 8.65
CA ALA A 79 -14.12 -2.14 9.90
C ALA A 79 -15.14 -3.29 9.94
N GLY A 80 -15.78 -3.61 8.81
CA GLY A 80 -16.80 -4.66 8.76
C GLY A 80 -16.26 -6.06 9.08
N VAL A 81 -15.05 -6.37 8.59
CA VAL A 81 -14.37 -7.63 8.94
C VAL A 81 -13.82 -7.57 10.36
N ALA A 82 -13.25 -6.42 10.76
CA ALA A 82 -12.74 -6.24 12.12
C ALA A 82 -13.83 -6.53 13.16
N SER A 83 -15.04 -5.98 13.03
CA SER A 83 -16.14 -6.20 13.97
C SER A 83 -16.54 -7.67 14.09
N LYS A 84 -16.63 -8.41 12.97
CA LYS A 84 -16.97 -9.84 12.99
C LYS A 84 -15.89 -10.67 13.69
N VAL A 85 -14.62 -10.37 13.39
CA VAL A 85 -13.49 -11.06 14.02
C VAL A 85 -13.40 -10.70 15.52
N ALA A 86 -13.74 -9.47 15.90
CA ALA A 86 -13.87 -9.02 17.29
C ALA A 86 -14.85 -9.89 18.08
N GLU A 87 -16.03 -10.11 17.49
CA GLU A 87 -17.15 -10.84 18.09
C GLU A 87 -16.76 -12.31 18.31
N ILE A 88 -16.11 -12.93 17.32
CA ILE A 88 -15.59 -14.30 17.42
C ILE A 88 -14.50 -14.41 18.52
N MET A 89 -13.65 -13.40 18.64
CA MET A 89 -12.56 -13.38 19.61
C MET A 89 -12.99 -12.91 21.01
N GLY A 90 -14.18 -12.32 21.15
CA GLY A 90 -14.68 -11.74 22.39
C GLY A 90 -13.88 -10.51 22.85
N VAL A 91 -13.29 -9.76 21.92
CA VAL A 91 -12.45 -8.58 22.20
C VAL A 91 -13.11 -7.29 21.73
N SER A 92 -12.97 -6.22 22.51
CA SER A 92 -13.26 -4.87 22.03
C SER A 92 -12.12 -4.40 21.12
N ILE A 93 -12.44 -3.82 19.96
CA ILE A 93 -11.43 -3.25 19.09
C ILE A 93 -11.64 -1.75 18.95
N ASP A 94 -10.56 -1.00 19.06
CA ASP A 94 -10.52 0.39 18.61
C ASP A 94 -10.62 0.43 17.08
N GLU A 95 -11.43 1.35 16.55
CA GLU A 95 -11.52 1.58 15.11
C GLU A 95 -10.13 1.95 14.56
N SER A 96 -9.55 1.05 13.76
CA SER A 96 -8.30 1.32 13.06
C SER A 96 -8.60 2.28 11.91
N GLU A 97 -7.92 3.42 11.90
CA GLU A 97 -8.12 4.42 10.88
C GLU A 97 -7.68 3.90 9.49
N PRO A 98 -8.52 4.03 8.44
CA PRO A 98 -8.19 3.50 7.13
C PRO A 98 -6.97 4.22 6.53
N LEU A 99 -5.99 3.43 6.12
CA LEU A 99 -4.84 3.91 5.35
C LEU A 99 -5.24 4.11 3.90
N LYS A 100 -4.76 5.19 3.29
CA LYS A 100 -4.95 5.48 1.86
C LYS A 100 -3.60 5.73 1.22
N ALA A 101 -3.42 5.16 0.03
CA ALA A 101 -2.24 5.41 -0.78
C ALA A 101 -2.25 6.85 -1.30
N TYR A 102 -1.09 7.45 -1.47
CA TYR A 102 -0.91 8.67 -2.26
C TYR A 102 0.46 8.66 -2.92
N VAL A 103 0.59 9.51 -3.94
CA VAL A 103 1.81 9.61 -4.73
C VAL A 103 2.59 10.85 -4.32
N GLN A 104 3.83 10.64 -3.89
CA GLN A 104 4.81 11.65 -3.50
C GLN A 104 5.47 12.30 -4.75
N CYS A 105 4.67 12.69 -5.74
CA CYS A 105 5.18 13.34 -6.94
C CYS A 105 4.09 14.19 -7.62
N ASN A 106 4.28 15.51 -7.62
CA ASN A 106 3.47 16.47 -8.41
C ASN A 106 4.18 16.93 -9.70
N GLY A 107 5.36 16.38 -9.99
CA GLY A 107 6.18 16.74 -11.15
C GLY A 107 5.62 16.09 -12.42
N THR A 108 4.57 16.69 -12.97
CA THR A 108 4.03 16.36 -14.30
C THR A 108 5.09 16.56 -15.38
N CYS A 109 4.92 15.93 -16.54
CA CYS A 109 5.93 15.91 -17.61
C CYS A 109 6.27 17.30 -18.17
N ASP A 110 5.38 18.28 -18.04
CA ASP A 110 5.58 19.70 -18.39
C ASP A 110 6.38 20.48 -17.32
N LYS A 111 6.28 20.09 -16.05
CA LYS A 111 6.94 20.79 -14.92
C LYS A 111 8.29 20.21 -14.55
N ALA A 112 8.55 18.97 -14.94
CA ALA A 112 9.82 18.28 -14.76
C ALA A 112 10.55 18.15 -16.10
N LYS A 113 11.85 18.50 -16.11
CA LYS A 113 12.72 18.38 -17.28
C LYS A 113 12.77 16.93 -17.76
N GLN A 114 12.54 16.74 -19.06
CA GLN A 114 12.72 15.44 -19.71
C GLN A 114 14.18 15.27 -20.15
N ARG A 115 14.70 14.05 -20.00
CA ARG A 115 16.05 13.67 -20.47
C ARG A 115 16.00 13.16 -21.92
N GLY A 116 14.86 12.64 -22.34
CA GLY A 116 14.63 12.09 -23.67
C GLY A 116 13.28 11.39 -23.74
N GLU A 117 13.01 10.74 -24.86
CA GLU A 117 11.81 9.94 -25.05
C GLU A 117 12.07 8.48 -24.67
N TYR A 118 11.16 7.90 -23.89
CA TYR A 118 11.22 6.51 -23.51
C TYR A 118 10.48 5.65 -24.53
N TYR A 119 11.22 4.80 -25.24
CA TYR A 119 10.69 3.80 -26.16
C TYR A 119 10.84 2.41 -25.52
N GLY A 120 9.80 1.97 -24.84
CA GLY A 120 9.78 0.68 -24.15
C GLY A 120 8.38 0.27 -23.75
N THR A 121 8.30 -0.73 -22.88
CA THR A 121 7.02 -1.22 -22.36
C THR A 121 6.42 -0.21 -21.38
N MET A 122 5.10 -0.11 -21.35
CA MET A 122 4.38 0.65 -20.33
C MET A 122 4.41 -0.10 -19.00
N ASP A 123 5.60 -0.17 -18.41
CA ASP A 123 5.88 -0.79 -17.12
C ASP A 123 7.05 -0.07 -16.40
N CYS A 124 6.76 0.45 -15.21
CA CYS A 124 7.72 1.16 -14.39
C CYS A 124 8.90 0.27 -13.96
N GLN A 125 8.66 -1.02 -13.66
CA GLN A 125 9.70 -1.91 -13.15
C GLN A 125 10.73 -2.18 -14.25
N GLN A 126 10.27 -2.45 -15.47
CA GLN A 126 11.14 -2.62 -16.63
C GLN A 126 11.85 -1.31 -17.03
N ALA A 127 11.19 -0.16 -16.96
CA ALA A 127 11.85 1.11 -17.22
C ALA A 127 12.90 1.47 -16.16
N SER A 128 12.71 1.04 -14.90
CA SER A 128 13.62 1.40 -13.81
C SER A 128 15.03 0.82 -13.94
N VAL A 129 15.19 -0.28 -14.69
CA VAL A 129 16.49 -0.91 -14.95
C VAL A 129 17.23 -0.30 -16.15
N VAL A 130 16.55 0.50 -16.98
CA VAL A 130 17.18 1.22 -18.09
C VAL A 130 18.00 2.38 -17.52
N PRO A 131 19.26 2.60 -17.95
CA PRO A 131 20.06 3.73 -17.50
C PRO A 131 19.36 5.07 -17.77
N GLY A 132 19.05 5.80 -16.70
CA GLY A 132 18.27 7.05 -16.76
C GLY A 132 16.77 6.88 -16.51
N GLY A 133 16.25 5.65 -16.48
CA GLY A 133 14.85 5.35 -16.21
C GLY A 133 13.95 5.59 -17.41
N ALA A 134 12.80 6.22 -17.15
CA ALA A 134 11.87 6.69 -18.17
C ALA A 134 12.28 8.10 -18.67
N SER A 135 11.36 8.81 -19.30
CA SER A 135 11.60 10.11 -19.93
C SER A 135 12.04 11.23 -18.96
N LYS A 136 11.59 11.18 -17.69
CA LYS A 136 11.87 12.23 -16.69
C LYS A 136 13.31 12.22 -16.23
N SER A 137 13.94 13.40 -16.16
CA SER A 137 15.31 13.54 -15.62
C SER A 137 15.40 13.25 -14.12
N CYS A 138 14.28 13.43 -13.39
CA CYS A 138 14.23 13.17 -11.96
C CYS A 138 14.31 11.67 -11.66
N GLN A 139 15.32 11.26 -10.90
CA GLN A 139 15.53 9.87 -10.49
C GLN A 139 14.61 9.43 -9.35
N TYR A 140 13.87 10.33 -8.73
CA TYR A 140 13.00 9.99 -7.60
C TYR A 140 11.52 10.05 -7.94
N GLY A 141 11.16 10.66 -9.07
CA GLY A 141 9.78 10.95 -9.43
C GLY A 141 9.00 9.76 -9.98
N CYS A 142 7.69 9.93 -10.08
CA CYS A 142 6.81 8.98 -10.76
C CYS A 142 7.18 8.90 -12.24
N LEU A 143 7.41 7.67 -12.74
CA LEU A 143 7.75 7.40 -14.15
C LEU A 143 6.54 7.48 -15.09
N GLY A 144 5.31 7.38 -14.56
CA GLY A 144 4.09 7.46 -15.37
C GLY A 144 3.77 6.23 -16.24
N LEU A 145 4.39 5.07 -15.98
CA LEU A 145 4.23 3.87 -16.83
C LEU A 145 3.23 2.84 -16.29
N GLY A 146 2.53 3.11 -15.19
CA GLY A 146 1.33 2.37 -14.82
C GLY A 146 1.49 1.00 -14.12
N SER A 147 2.68 0.58 -13.66
CA SER A 147 2.78 -0.69 -12.90
C SER A 147 1.91 -0.70 -11.63
N CYS A 148 1.70 0.46 -11.01
CA CYS A 148 0.80 0.60 -9.87
C CYS A 148 -0.69 0.46 -10.24
N VAL A 149 -1.08 0.87 -11.45
CA VAL A 149 -2.42 0.67 -12.01
C VAL A 149 -2.68 -0.82 -12.20
N LYS A 150 -1.74 -1.53 -12.83
CA LYS A 150 -1.81 -2.99 -13.02
C LYS A 150 -1.89 -3.75 -11.69
N ALA A 151 -1.25 -3.24 -10.64
CA ALA A 151 -1.25 -3.87 -9.31
C ALA A 151 -2.55 -3.61 -8.51
N CYS A 152 -3.38 -2.65 -8.92
CA CYS A 152 -4.57 -2.27 -8.16
C CYS A 152 -5.79 -3.10 -8.60
N ALA A 153 -6.25 -4.00 -7.72
CA ALA A 153 -7.47 -4.79 -7.95
C ALA A 153 -8.78 -3.98 -7.77
N PHE A 154 -8.68 -2.75 -7.25
CA PHE A 154 -9.83 -1.92 -6.86
C PHE A 154 -10.04 -0.72 -7.80
N ASP A 155 -9.26 -0.62 -8.89
CA ASP A 155 -9.33 0.51 -9.82
C ASP A 155 -9.21 1.88 -9.12
N ALA A 156 -8.37 1.92 -8.07
CA ALA A 156 -8.23 3.08 -7.20
C ALA A 156 -7.05 3.98 -7.60
N ILE A 157 -6.28 3.65 -8.63
CA ILE A 157 -5.11 4.42 -9.05
C ILE A 157 -5.03 4.46 -10.57
N HIS A 158 -4.81 5.65 -11.13
CA HIS A 158 -4.72 5.89 -12.57
C HIS A 158 -3.51 6.77 -12.88
N VAL A 159 -2.97 6.68 -14.09
CA VAL A 159 -1.96 7.64 -14.57
C VAL A 159 -2.69 8.76 -15.30
N THR A 160 -2.49 10.00 -14.85
CA THR A 160 -3.09 11.19 -15.47
C THR A 160 -2.40 11.53 -16.79
N GLU A 161 -3.02 12.40 -17.59
CA GLU A 161 -2.41 12.95 -18.81
C GLU A 161 -1.08 13.65 -18.54
N GLY A 162 -0.88 14.17 -17.32
CA GLY A 162 0.38 14.76 -16.85
C GLY A 162 1.50 13.75 -16.61
N GLY A 163 1.28 12.45 -16.82
CA GLY A 163 2.28 11.39 -16.68
C GLY A 163 2.68 11.13 -15.21
N ILE A 164 1.74 11.31 -14.28
CA ILE A 164 1.89 10.96 -12.86
C ILE A 164 0.73 10.07 -12.44
N ALA A 165 0.97 9.19 -11.47
CA ALA A 165 -0.11 8.39 -10.89
C ALA A 165 -0.89 9.20 -9.85
N GLU A 166 -2.21 9.03 -9.83
CA GLU A 166 -3.14 9.66 -8.89
C GLU A 166 -4.06 8.58 -8.30
N VAL A 167 -4.31 8.68 -6.99
CA VAL A 167 -5.08 7.70 -6.23
C VAL A 167 -6.45 8.28 -5.89
N ASP A 168 -7.50 7.53 -6.19
CA ASP A 168 -8.86 7.77 -5.70
C ASP A 168 -8.97 7.28 -4.24
N PRO A 169 -9.11 8.18 -3.25
CA PRO A 169 -9.24 7.80 -1.86
C PRO A 169 -10.52 7.02 -1.53
N GLU A 170 -11.57 7.11 -2.34
CA GLU A 170 -12.83 6.42 -2.07
C GLU A 170 -12.71 4.94 -2.40
N LYS A 171 -12.12 4.62 -3.55
CA LYS A 171 -11.88 3.24 -3.99
C LYS A 171 -10.68 2.59 -3.29
N CYS A 172 -9.71 3.37 -2.82
CA CYS A 172 -8.48 2.83 -2.23
C CYS A 172 -8.76 2.15 -0.89
N VAL A 173 -8.51 0.84 -0.78
CA VAL A 173 -8.67 0.08 0.48
C VAL A 173 -7.39 0.05 1.34
N GLY A 174 -6.31 0.71 0.91
CA GLY A 174 -5.06 0.75 1.68
C GLY A 174 -4.25 -0.55 1.72
N CYS A 175 -4.46 -1.48 0.77
CA CYS A 175 -3.79 -2.79 0.75
C CYS A 175 -2.27 -2.75 0.49
N GLY A 176 -1.73 -1.63 -0.01
CA GLY A 176 -0.29 -1.46 -0.26
C GLY A 176 0.28 -2.14 -1.52
N ALA A 177 -0.56 -2.78 -2.35
CA ALA A 177 -0.10 -3.43 -3.58
C ALA A 177 0.65 -2.46 -4.51
N CYS A 178 0.17 -1.22 -4.63
CA CYS A 178 0.80 -0.16 -5.42
C CYS A 178 2.16 0.29 -4.85
N VAL A 179 2.32 0.31 -3.52
CA VAL A 179 3.59 0.62 -2.85
C VAL A 179 4.64 -0.43 -3.22
N LYS A 180 4.29 -1.72 -3.11
CA LYS A 180 5.17 -2.84 -3.47
C LYS A 180 5.53 -2.84 -4.96
N ALA A 181 4.59 -2.48 -5.82
CA ALA A 181 4.81 -2.47 -7.27
C ALA A 181 5.66 -1.29 -7.75
N CYS A 182 5.87 -0.25 -6.93
CA CYS A 182 6.54 0.98 -7.32
C CYS A 182 8.07 0.88 -7.16
N PRO A 183 8.85 0.83 -8.26
CA PRO A 183 10.32 0.67 -8.17
C PRO A 183 11.04 1.94 -7.64
N ARG A 184 10.38 3.10 -7.67
CA ARG A 184 10.91 4.38 -7.18
C ARG A 184 10.46 4.72 -5.76
N ALA A 185 9.65 3.86 -5.13
CA ALA A 185 9.06 4.08 -3.81
C ALA A 185 8.40 5.47 -3.67
N VAL A 186 7.68 5.93 -4.71
CA VAL A 186 6.97 7.22 -4.69
C VAL A 186 5.56 7.12 -4.13
N ILE A 187 5.09 5.93 -3.80
CA ILE A 187 3.74 5.71 -3.28
C ILE A 187 3.88 5.34 -1.82
N ASP A 188 3.11 6.00 -0.96
CA ASP A 188 3.15 5.82 0.48
C ASP A 188 1.72 5.68 1.03
N LEU A 189 1.58 4.97 2.15
CA LEU A 189 0.30 4.74 2.83
C LEU A 189 0.24 5.65 4.05
N LYS A 190 -0.77 6.54 4.07
CA LYS A 190 -1.02 7.41 5.21
C LYS A 190 -2.48 7.33 5.65
N PRO A 191 -2.74 7.47 6.96
CA PRO A 191 -4.11 7.57 7.44
C PRO A 191 -4.82 8.79 6.82
N LEU A 192 -6.15 8.76 6.80
CA LEU A 192 -6.96 9.90 6.33
C LEU A 192 -6.75 11.17 7.18
N SER A 193 -6.50 11.02 8.48
CA SER A 193 -6.22 12.11 9.43
C SER A 193 -4.92 12.83 9.11
N ALA A 194 -3.96 12.16 8.47
CA ALA A 194 -2.73 12.74 7.96
C ALA A 194 -3.02 13.52 6.67
N VAL A 195 -3.63 14.67 6.88
CA VAL A 195 -4.12 15.59 5.85
C VAL A 195 -2.98 16.22 5.06
N ILE A 196 -1.91 16.65 5.73
CA ILE A 196 -0.78 17.28 5.06
C ILE A 196 0.13 16.19 4.51
N ARG A 197 0.32 16.19 3.19
CA ARG A 197 1.13 15.19 2.48
C ARG A 197 2.20 15.86 1.63
N VAL A 198 3.31 15.17 1.44
CA VAL A 198 4.45 15.68 0.67
C VAL A 198 4.36 15.12 -0.74
N ALA A 199 4.19 15.99 -1.72
CA ALA A 199 4.07 15.63 -3.14
C ALA A 199 5.42 15.63 -3.86
N CYS A 200 6.50 15.26 -3.15
CA CYS A 200 7.85 15.16 -3.69
C CYS A 200 8.63 14.06 -2.96
N ASN A 201 9.32 13.21 -3.72
CA ASN A 201 10.19 12.14 -3.22
C ASN A 201 11.68 12.41 -3.50
N SER A 202 12.02 13.56 -4.10
CA SER A 202 13.41 13.88 -4.41
C SER A 202 14.22 14.09 -3.14
N LYS A 203 15.34 13.35 -3.03
CA LYS A 203 16.32 13.49 -1.94
C LYS A 203 17.52 14.34 -2.35
N ASP A 204 17.49 14.88 -3.56
CA ASP A 204 18.54 15.73 -4.11
C ASP A 204 18.69 17.06 -3.37
N THR A 205 19.81 17.73 -3.62
CA THR A 205 20.06 19.08 -3.10
C THR A 205 19.14 20.11 -3.76
N LEU A 206 18.96 21.25 -3.08
CA LEU A 206 18.16 22.39 -3.56
C LEU A 206 18.45 22.75 -5.04
N LYS A 207 19.73 22.82 -5.41
CA LYS A 207 20.14 23.21 -6.76
C LYS A 207 19.69 22.17 -7.80
N ALA A 208 19.98 20.90 -7.53
CA ALA A 208 19.61 19.80 -8.43
C ALA A 208 18.09 19.70 -8.62
N VAL A 209 17.30 19.89 -7.56
CA VAL A 209 15.84 19.90 -7.69
C VAL A 209 15.36 21.08 -8.55
N LYS A 210 15.87 22.30 -8.31
CA LYS A 210 15.51 23.49 -9.10
C LYS A 210 15.84 23.33 -10.59
N ASP A 211 16.97 22.71 -10.89
CA ASP A 211 17.43 22.49 -12.27
C ASP A 211 16.55 21.44 -13.02
N ILE A 212 15.86 20.57 -12.27
CA ILE A 212 15.08 19.44 -12.82
C ILE A 212 13.57 19.68 -12.75
N CYS A 213 13.03 20.26 -11.69
CA CYS A 213 11.59 20.29 -11.43
C CYS A 213 11.12 21.60 -10.80
N GLN A 214 10.16 22.24 -11.45
CA GLN A 214 9.59 23.52 -11.00
C GLN A 214 8.75 23.39 -9.72
N VAL A 215 8.19 22.21 -9.46
CA VAL A 215 7.29 21.92 -8.32
C VAL A 215 7.90 20.97 -7.29
N GLY A 216 9.21 20.72 -7.37
CA GLY A 216 9.92 19.86 -6.42
C GLY A 216 10.11 20.52 -5.06
N CYS A 217 10.26 19.72 -4.00
CA CYS A 217 10.69 20.24 -2.71
C CYS A 217 12.15 20.70 -2.81
N MET A 218 12.39 21.98 -2.58
CA MET A 218 13.73 22.59 -2.67
C MET A 218 14.45 22.63 -1.31
N THR A 219 13.96 21.90 -0.32
CA THR A 219 14.57 21.82 1.03
C THR A 219 14.81 23.19 1.68
N CYS A 220 13.96 24.20 1.40
CA CYS A 220 14.14 25.56 1.91
C CYS A 220 13.83 25.74 3.41
N ARG A 221 13.29 24.69 4.05
CA ARG A 221 12.85 24.63 5.45
C ARG A 221 11.80 25.69 5.87
N LEU A 222 11.11 26.28 4.89
CA LEU A 222 10.08 27.30 5.17
C LEU A 222 8.86 26.70 5.89
N CYS A 223 8.49 25.46 5.57
CA CYS A 223 7.42 24.74 6.23
C CYS A 223 7.71 24.46 7.71
N GLU A 224 8.94 24.05 8.03
CA GLU A 224 9.43 23.83 9.40
C GLU A 224 9.39 25.13 10.21
N ARG A 225 9.94 26.24 9.67
CA ARG A 225 9.94 27.54 10.35
C ARG A 225 8.55 28.17 10.50
N THR A 226 7.64 27.91 9.57
CA THR A 226 6.28 28.48 9.58
C THR A 226 5.35 27.71 10.51
N CYS A 227 5.66 26.46 10.86
CA CYS A 227 4.77 25.63 11.65
C CYS A 227 4.67 26.15 13.10
N PRO A 228 3.49 26.62 13.55
CA PRO A 228 3.34 27.21 14.90
C PRO A 228 3.55 26.17 16.01
N VAL A 229 3.28 24.90 15.71
CA VAL A 229 3.33 23.77 16.64
C VAL A 229 4.56 22.88 16.42
N LYS A 230 5.49 23.28 15.52
CA LYS A 230 6.70 22.53 15.18
C LYS A 230 6.44 21.05 14.84
N ALA A 231 5.37 20.78 14.10
CA ALA A 231 4.98 19.44 13.66
C ALA A 231 5.73 18.94 12.41
N ILE A 232 6.70 19.71 11.90
CA ILE A 232 7.42 19.36 10.67
C ILE A 232 8.91 19.27 10.98
N THR A 233 9.53 18.15 10.67
CA THR A 233 10.98 17.91 10.72
C THR A 233 11.52 17.72 9.30
N MET A 234 12.82 17.88 9.11
CA MET A 234 13.46 17.65 7.81
C MET A 234 14.31 16.37 7.86
N GLU A 235 13.97 15.40 7.03
CA GLU A 235 14.67 14.12 6.92
C GLU A 235 14.96 13.83 5.45
N ASN A 236 16.20 13.44 5.11
CA ASN A 236 16.60 13.15 3.73
C ASN A 236 16.22 14.26 2.73
N ASN A 237 16.42 15.52 3.12
CA ASN A 237 16.07 16.71 2.33
C ASN A 237 14.56 16.93 2.08
N LEU A 238 13.68 16.14 2.69
CA LEU A 238 12.22 16.25 2.59
C LEU A 238 11.57 16.58 3.95
N PRO A 239 10.45 17.30 3.97
CA PRO A 239 9.69 17.51 5.19
C PRO A 239 8.99 16.22 5.62
N VAL A 240 9.01 15.90 6.90
CA VAL A 240 8.22 14.83 7.52
C VAL A 240 7.24 15.49 8.49
N VAL A 241 5.95 15.18 8.33
CA VAL A 241 4.89 15.78 9.15
C VAL A 241 4.47 14.80 10.23
N ASP A 242 4.59 15.23 11.48
CA ASP A 242 4.06 14.54 12.65
C ASP A 242 2.54 14.79 12.74
N LYS A 243 1.76 13.73 12.55
CA LYS A 243 0.28 13.80 12.56
C LYS A 243 -0.28 14.16 13.93
N GLU A 244 0.41 13.79 15.02
CA GLU A 244 -0.09 13.95 16.39
C GLU A 244 0.04 15.41 16.84
N LYS A 245 1.09 16.09 16.38
CA LYS A 245 1.29 17.53 16.64
C LYS A 245 0.55 18.41 15.64
N CYS A 246 0.21 17.92 14.45
CA CYS A 246 -0.33 18.75 13.39
C CYS A 246 -1.77 19.21 13.67
N VAL A 247 -1.95 20.51 13.90
CA VAL A 247 -3.27 21.14 14.09
C VAL A 247 -3.99 21.50 12.78
N LYS A 248 -3.51 21.01 11.62
CA LYS A 248 -4.15 21.19 10.30
C LYS A 248 -4.43 22.65 9.89
N CYS A 249 -3.61 23.60 10.33
CA CYS A 249 -3.76 25.04 10.03
C CYS A 249 -3.44 25.45 8.58
N MET A 250 -2.93 24.53 7.75
CA MET A 250 -2.54 24.74 6.34
C MET A 250 -1.44 25.79 6.08
N ALA A 251 -0.80 26.35 7.11
CA ALA A 251 0.23 27.37 6.94
C ALA A 251 1.43 26.88 6.11
N CYS A 252 1.80 25.60 6.25
CA CYS A 252 2.89 24.99 5.50
C CYS A 252 2.57 24.77 4.02
N VAL A 253 1.31 24.45 3.69
CA VAL A 253 0.82 24.29 2.32
C VAL A 253 0.80 25.65 1.62
N LYS A 254 0.18 26.65 2.25
CA LYS A 254 0.04 28.01 1.69
C LYS A 254 1.38 28.72 1.43
N LYS A 255 2.37 28.54 2.33
CA LYS A 255 3.68 29.18 2.17
C LYS A 255 4.66 28.37 1.33
N CYS A 256 4.30 27.20 0.81
CA CYS A 256 5.21 26.39 0.01
C CYS A 256 5.32 26.98 -1.41
N PRO A 257 6.47 27.56 -1.81
CA PRO A 257 6.58 28.22 -3.12
C PRO A 257 6.47 27.26 -4.30
N THR A 258 6.72 25.97 -4.09
CA THR A 258 6.70 24.95 -5.13
C THR A 258 5.50 24.02 -5.05
N ASN A 259 4.57 24.25 -4.11
CA ASN A 259 3.42 23.38 -3.87
C ASN A 259 3.80 21.90 -3.65
N ALA A 260 4.97 21.66 -3.06
CA ALA A 260 5.46 20.33 -2.70
C ALA A 260 4.78 19.77 -1.43
N LEU A 261 4.03 20.59 -0.69
CA LEU A 261 3.15 20.17 0.40
C LEU A 261 1.71 20.39 -0.07
N ILE A 262 0.91 19.34 -0.03
CA ILE A 262 -0.49 19.34 -0.46
C ILE A 262 -1.41 18.98 0.71
N ALA A 263 -2.65 19.44 0.64
CA ALA A 263 -3.70 18.99 1.54
C ALA A 263 -4.48 17.85 0.87
N TYR A 264 -4.66 16.75 1.58
CA TYR A 264 -5.30 15.53 1.10
C TYR A 264 -6.58 15.27 1.88
N GLY A 265 -7.73 15.18 1.19
CA GLY A 265 -9.05 14.94 1.78
C GLY A 265 -10.17 15.78 1.14
N LYS A 266 -11.38 15.22 1.03
CA LYS A 266 -12.53 15.83 0.31
C LYS A 266 -13.06 17.14 0.92
N ASP A 267 -12.87 17.38 2.21
CA ASP A 267 -13.46 18.53 2.91
C ASP A 267 -12.52 19.71 3.13
N ILE A 268 -11.35 19.71 2.50
CA ILE A 268 -10.34 20.75 2.74
C ILE A 268 -10.49 21.84 1.70
N LYS A 269 -11.34 22.83 2.01
CA LYS A 269 -11.38 24.09 1.27
C LYS A 269 -10.11 24.88 1.56
N ILE A 270 -9.07 24.72 0.73
CA ILE A 270 -8.01 25.71 0.64
C ILE A 270 -8.68 26.96 0.04
N LYS A 271 -8.94 28.00 0.84
CA LYS A 271 -9.36 29.29 0.29
C LYS A 271 -8.23 29.77 -0.63
N GLU A 272 -8.44 29.63 -1.94
CA GLU A 272 -7.61 30.22 -2.97
C GLU A 272 -7.75 31.74 -2.84
N GLU A 273 -6.69 32.42 -2.42
CA GLU A 273 -6.57 33.84 -2.72
C GLU A 273 -6.09 33.93 -4.16
N LYS A 274 -6.91 34.56 -5.01
CA LYS A 274 -6.60 34.92 -6.39
C LYS A 274 -5.16 35.42 -6.48
N PRO A 275 -4.36 34.99 -7.48
CA PRO A 275 -3.05 35.58 -7.69
C PRO A 275 -3.20 37.10 -7.78
N ALA A 276 -2.46 37.82 -6.95
CA ALA A 276 -2.34 39.27 -7.08
C ALA A 276 -1.71 39.54 -8.45
N ASN A 277 -2.48 40.18 -9.33
CA ASN A 277 -2.01 40.70 -10.61
C ASN A 277 -0.83 41.66 -10.42
#